data_AF-A0A6G1R3H1-F1
#
_entry.id   AF-A0A6G1R3H1-F1
#
_cell.length_a   1.000
_cell.length_b   1.000
_cell.length_c   1.000
_cell.angle_alpha   90.00
_cell.angle_beta   90.00
_cell.angle_gamma   90.00
#
_symmetry.space_group_name_H-M   'P 1'
#
loop_
_entity.id
_entity.type
_entity.pdbx_description
1 polymer ?
#
loop_
_entity_poly.entity_id
_entity_poly.type
_entity_poly.pdbx_seq_one_letter_code
_entity_poly.pdbx_strand_id
1 'polypeptide(L)'
;MERLAKELKLEKEELERLKAEVNGMEHDLMQRRLRRVSCTTAIPTPEEMTRLRSLNRQLQINVDCTLKEVDLLQSRGNFDPKATCNFYDNIEPGPVVPPKPYKKEHQTSSKQTPRTQPRDEDFEGAPWNCDSCTFLNHPALNRCEQCEMPRYT
;
A
#
# COMPACT_ATOMS: atom_id res chain seq x y z
N MET A 1 32.44 -65.36 -28.56
CA MET A 1 31.52 -65.29 -27.40
C MET A 1 31.83 -64.10 -26.48
N GLU A 2 33.08 -63.88 -26.05
CA GLU A 2 33.42 -62.73 -25.18
C GLU A 2 33.06 -61.35 -25.76
N ARG A 3 33.29 -61.14 -27.06
CA ARG A 3 33.03 -59.85 -27.72
C ARG A 3 31.54 -59.45 -27.63
N LEU A 4 30.66 -60.39 -27.96
CA LEU A 4 29.20 -60.26 -27.84
C LEU A 4 28.76 -60.05 -26.38
N ALA A 5 29.38 -60.74 -25.42
CA ALA A 5 29.06 -60.56 -24.00
C ALA A 5 29.43 -59.15 -23.51
N LYS A 6 30.52 -58.58 -24.04
CA LYS A 6 30.97 -57.22 -23.72
C LYS A 6 30.05 -56.17 -24.33
N GLU A 7 29.65 -56.34 -25.58
CA GLU A 7 28.66 -55.49 -26.25
C GLU A 7 27.30 -55.52 -25.54
N LEU A 8 26.82 -56.71 -25.18
CA LEU A 8 25.57 -56.85 -24.42
C LEU A 8 25.62 -56.16 -23.06
N LYS A 9 26.79 -56.14 -22.40
CA LYS A 9 26.97 -55.44 -21.13
C LYS A 9 26.86 -53.92 -21.32
N LEU A 10 27.53 -53.38 -22.34
CA LEU A 10 27.47 -51.95 -22.66
C LEU A 10 26.06 -51.51 -23.02
N GLU A 11 25.34 -52.28 -23.84
CA GLU A 11 23.96 -51.96 -24.19
C GLU A 11 22.99 -52.02 -22.99
N LYS A 12 23.23 -52.93 -22.04
CA LYS A 12 22.45 -52.95 -20.79
C LYS A 12 22.73 -51.72 -19.94
N GLU A 13 23.98 -51.30 -19.82
CA GLU A 13 24.36 -50.10 -19.08
C GLU A 13 23.76 -48.84 -19.72
N GLU A 14 23.78 -48.75 -21.06
CA GLU A 14 23.15 -47.68 -21.84
C GLU A 14 21.64 -47.63 -21.61
N LEU A 15 20.98 -48.79 -21.66
CA LEU A 15 19.55 -48.91 -21.44
C LEU A 15 19.14 -48.46 -20.02
N GLU A 16 19.89 -48.86 -19.01
CA GLU A 16 19.61 -48.45 -17.62
C GLU A 16 19.82 -46.94 -17.42
N ARG A 17 20.83 -46.35 -18.09
CA ARG A 17 21.02 -44.90 -18.08
C ARG A 17 19.82 -44.18 -18.70
N LEU A 18 19.36 -44.63 -19.87
CA LEU A 18 18.24 -44.00 -20.58
C LEU A 18 16.92 -44.14 -19.80
N LYS A 19 16.68 -45.29 -19.16
CA LYS A 19 15.54 -45.46 -18.24
C LYS A 19 15.57 -44.47 -17.07
N ALA A 20 16.74 -44.27 -16.46
CA ALA A 20 16.89 -43.33 -15.36
C ALA A 20 16.61 -41.88 -15.82
N GLU A 21 17.07 -41.51 -17.01
CA GLU A 21 16.82 -40.20 -17.61
C GLU A 21 15.33 -39.97 -17.89
N VAL A 22 14.66 -40.94 -18.51
CA VAL A 22 13.21 -40.87 -18.78
C VAL A 22 12.42 -40.76 -17.49
N ASN A 23 12.71 -41.59 -16.49
CA ASN A 23 12.06 -41.51 -15.18
C ASN A 23 12.27 -40.14 -14.51
N GLY A 24 13.47 -39.57 -14.63
CA GLY A 24 13.77 -38.22 -14.16
C GLY A 24 12.93 -37.15 -14.85
N MET A 25 12.85 -37.21 -16.19
CA MET A 25 12.03 -36.28 -16.97
C MET A 25 10.54 -36.39 -16.67
N GLU A 26 10.02 -37.61 -16.49
CA GLU A 26 8.62 -37.85 -16.11
C GLU A 26 8.30 -37.28 -14.73
N HIS A 27 9.19 -37.49 -13.76
CA HIS A 27 9.05 -36.92 -12.42
C HIS A 27 9.05 -35.39 -12.47
N ASP A 28 9.95 -34.77 -13.24
CA ASP A 28 10.02 -33.33 -13.44
C ASP A 28 8.74 -32.76 -14.06
N LEU A 29 8.20 -33.42 -15.09
CA LEU A 29 6.94 -33.04 -15.72
C LEU A 29 5.76 -33.13 -14.75
N MET A 30 5.70 -34.21 -13.96
CA MET A 30 4.67 -34.40 -12.94
C MET A 30 4.76 -33.31 -11.86
N GLN A 31 5.96 -32.96 -11.40
CA GLN A 31 6.17 -31.92 -10.41
C GLN A 31 5.79 -30.52 -10.96
N ARG A 32 6.15 -30.22 -12.22
CA ARG A 32 5.73 -28.97 -12.90
C ARG A 32 4.22 -28.90 -13.08
N ARG A 33 3.55 -30.03 -13.34
CA ARG A 33 2.08 -30.11 -13.42
C ARG A 33 1.45 -29.83 -12.05
N LEU A 34 1.94 -30.43 -10.97
CA LEU A 34 1.46 -30.12 -9.62
C LEU A 34 1.65 -28.65 -9.28
N ARG A 35 2.84 -28.07 -9.51
CA ARG A 35 3.10 -26.64 -9.26
C ARG A 35 2.14 -25.73 -10.03
N ARG A 36 1.82 -26.06 -11.29
CA ARG A 36 0.80 -25.32 -12.07
C ARG A 36 -0.61 -25.47 -11.52
N VAL A 37 -0.99 -26.67 -11.08
CA VAL A 37 -2.31 -26.86 -10.44
C VAL A 37 -2.38 -26.13 -9.09
N SER A 38 -1.30 -26.12 -8.32
CA SER A 38 -1.18 -25.33 -7.08
C SER A 38 -1.15 -23.81 -7.33
N CYS A 39 -0.71 -23.34 -8.50
CA CYS A 39 -0.85 -21.92 -8.85
C CYS A 39 -2.28 -21.58 -9.31
N THR A 40 -3.03 -22.54 -9.89
CA THR A 40 -4.47 -22.33 -10.16
C THR A 40 -5.32 -22.23 -8.90
N THR A 41 -4.89 -22.83 -7.77
CA THR A 41 -5.54 -22.60 -6.46
C THR A 41 -5.24 -21.23 -5.85
N ALA A 42 -4.30 -20.46 -6.41
CA ALA A 42 -4.02 -19.10 -5.96
C ALA A 42 -4.95 -18.05 -6.60
N ILE A 43 -5.72 -18.42 -7.62
CA ILE A 43 -6.72 -17.54 -8.23
C ILE A 43 -8.03 -17.71 -7.42
N PRO A 44 -8.50 -16.66 -6.72
CA PRO A 44 -9.74 -16.74 -5.94
C PRO A 44 -10.91 -17.17 -6.82
N THR A 45 -11.78 -18.03 -6.30
CA THR A 45 -12.95 -18.46 -7.06
C THR A 45 -13.86 -17.26 -7.36
N PRO A 46 -14.66 -17.29 -8.45
CA PRO A 46 -15.59 -16.21 -8.74
C PRO A 46 -16.57 -15.90 -7.58
N GLU A 47 -16.97 -16.94 -6.85
CA GLU A 47 -17.80 -16.81 -5.64
C GLU A 47 -17.06 -16.08 -4.52
N GLU A 48 -15.79 -16.44 -4.29
CA GLU A 48 -14.95 -15.81 -3.29
C GLU A 48 -14.65 -14.34 -3.63
N MET A 49 -14.40 -14.05 -4.91
CA MET A 49 -14.25 -12.68 -5.40
C MET A 49 -15.54 -11.87 -5.21
N THR A 50 -16.70 -12.46 -5.47
CA THR A 50 -18.00 -11.82 -5.26
C THR A 50 -18.24 -11.52 -3.77
N ARG A 51 -17.93 -12.48 -2.89
CA ARG A 51 -18.00 -12.31 -1.44
C ARG A 51 -17.09 -11.18 -0.95
N LEU A 52 -15.83 -11.15 -1.42
CA LEU A 52 -14.86 -10.11 -1.07
C LEU A 52 -15.30 -8.72 -1.54
N ARG A 53 -15.90 -8.61 -2.73
CA ARG A 53 -16.47 -7.34 -3.23
C ARG A 53 -17.64 -6.88 -2.37
N SER A 54 -18.53 -7.79 -1.97
CA SER A 54 -19.65 -7.49 -1.09
C SER A 54 -19.18 -6.99 0.29
N LEU A 55 -18.20 -7.68 0.88
CA LEU A 55 -17.60 -7.26 2.15
C LEU A 55 -16.91 -5.90 2.05
N ASN A 56 -16.15 -5.65 0.98
CA ASN A 56 -15.55 -4.35 0.74
C ASN A 56 -16.60 -3.24 0.63
N ARG A 57 -17.71 -3.50 -0.07
CA ARG A 57 -18.79 -2.52 -0.18
C ARG A 57 -19.41 -2.22 1.19
N GLN A 58 -19.63 -3.25 2.01
CA GLN A 58 -20.15 -3.06 3.36
C GLN A 58 -19.19 -2.27 4.25
N LEU A 59 -17.88 -2.57 4.16
CA LEU A 59 -16.86 -1.83 4.91
C LEU A 59 -16.82 -0.36 4.51
N GLN A 60 -16.88 -0.04 3.21
CA GLN A 60 -16.95 1.35 2.73
C GLN A 60 -18.17 2.08 3.31
N ILE A 61 -19.34 1.45 3.28
CA ILE A 61 -20.56 2.02 3.88
C ILE A 61 -20.35 2.28 5.38
N ASN A 62 -19.75 1.35 6.11
CA ASN A 62 -19.49 1.50 7.53
C ASN A 62 -18.52 2.65 7.83
N VAL A 63 -17.47 2.79 7.01
CA VAL A 63 -16.51 3.90 7.10
C VAL A 63 -17.24 5.23 6.89
N ASP A 64 -18.05 5.36 5.84
CA ASP A 64 -18.81 6.58 5.54
C ASP A 64 -19.78 6.94 6.68
N CYS A 65 -20.48 5.95 7.23
CA CYS A 65 -21.39 6.16 8.36
C CYS A 65 -20.62 6.62 9.61
N THR A 66 -19.50 5.96 9.92
CA THR A 66 -18.68 6.30 11.08
C THR A 66 -18.07 7.69 10.93
N LEU A 67 -17.62 8.05 9.74
CA LEU A 67 -17.08 9.39 9.45
C LEU A 67 -18.14 10.47 9.70
N LYS A 68 -19.37 10.26 9.20
CA LYS A 68 -20.49 11.18 9.47
C LYS A 68 -20.84 11.27 10.95
N GLU A 69 -20.79 10.16 11.68
CA GLU A 69 -21.01 10.15 13.12
C GLU A 69 -19.94 10.99 13.85
N VAL A 70 -18.67 10.81 13.49
CA VAL A 70 -17.55 11.62 14.01
C VAL A 70 -17.76 13.10 13.69
N ASP A 71 -18.12 13.46 12.46
CA ASP A 71 -18.38 14.85 12.07
C ASP A 71 -19.53 15.47 12.87
N LEU A 72 -20.61 14.71 13.11
CA LEU A 72 -21.74 15.15 13.92
C LEU A 72 -21.36 15.34 15.40
N LEU A 73 -20.53 14.47 15.94
CA LEU A 73 -20.04 14.60 17.32
C LEU A 73 -19.04 15.75 17.48
N GLN A 74 -18.13 15.92 16.52
CA GLN A 74 -17.18 17.05 16.47
C GLN A 74 -17.91 18.39 16.32
N SER A 75 -18.92 18.46 15.44
CA SER A 75 -19.74 19.66 15.26
C SER A 75 -20.62 19.98 16.48
N ARG A 76 -21.13 18.96 17.20
CA ARG A 76 -21.82 19.18 18.49
C ARG A 76 -20.90 19.68 19.61
N GLY A 77 -19.59 19.44 19.50
CA GLY A 77 -18.59 19.88 20.49
C GLY A 77 -17.95 21.23 20.20
N ASN A 78 -17.97 21.73 18.96
CA ASN A 78 -17.22 22.95 18.62
C ASN A 78 -17.73 23.70 17.38
N PHE A 79 -19.05 23.89 17.21
CA PHE A 79 -19.54 24.90 16.28
C PHE A 79 -19.44 26.28 16.94
N ASP A 80 -18.26 26.89 16.89
CA ASP A 80 -18.06 28.30 17.25
C ASP A 80 -18.26 29.16 16.01
N PRO A 81 -19.37 29.94 15.90
CA PRO A 81 -19.56 30.88 14.80
C PRO A 81 -18.47 31.96 14.72
N LYS A 82 -17.62 32.11 15.75
CA LYS A 82 -16.44 32.98 15.72
C LYS A 82 -15.20 32.31 15.12
N ALA A 83 -15.14 30.98 15.05
CA ALA A 83 -14.04 30.29 14.37
C ALA A 83 -14.10 30.45 12.85
N THR A 84 -15.29 30.71 12.29
CA THR A 84 -15.42 31.14 10.88
C THR A 84 -14.96 32.58 10.66
N CYS A 85 -14.92 33.42 11.70
CA CYS A 85 -14.29 34.75 11.61
C CYS A 85 -12.77 34.62 11.41
N ASN A 86 -12.13 33.67 12.09
CA ASN A 86 -10.69 33.38 11.94
C ASN A 86 -10.29 32.94 10.52
N PHE A 87 -11.23 32.46 9.71
CA PHE A 87 -10.99 32.10 8.30
C PHE A 87 -10.72 33.34 7.43
N TYR A 88 -11.36 34.48 7.74
CA TYR A 88 -11.19 35.74 7.02
C TYR A 88 -10.05 36.60 7.56
N ASP A 89 -9.53 36.31 8.75
CA ASP A 89 -8.48 37.10 9.41
C ASP A 89 -7.15 37.12 8.64
N ASN A 90 -6.90 36.11 7.80
CA ASN A 90 -5.67 35.99 6.99
C ASN A 90 -5.89 36.29 5.51
N ILE A 91 -7.11 36.62 5.09
CA ILE A 91 -7.40 37.04 3.72
C ILE A 91 -7.08 38.53 3.67
N GLU A 92 -6.06 38.92 2.90
CA GLU A 92 -5.74 40.33 2.71
C GLU A 92 -7.00 41.07 2.24
N PRO A 93 -7.45 42.11 2.97
CA PRO A 93 -8.49 42.99 2.47
C PRO A 93 -7.98 43.54 1.13
N GLY A 94 -8.68 43.23 0.05
CA GLY A 94 -8.38 43.81 -1.25
C GLY A 94 -8.31 45.35 -1.19
N PRO A 95 -7.79 46.01 -2.23
CA PRO A 95 -7.46 47.44 -2.21
C PRO A 95 -8.55 48.30 -1.55
N VAL A 96 -8.15 49.03 -0.51
CA VAL A 96 -9.02 49.83 0.34
C VAL A 96 -9.76 50.88 -0.48
N VAL A 97 -11.07 50.73 -0.61
CA VAL A 97 -11.97 51.82 -1.00
C VAL A 97 -12.08 52.79 0.19
N PRO A 98 -12.08 54.12 0.01
CA PRO A 98 -12.04 55.08 1.12
C PRO A 98 -13.15 54.85 2.17
N PRO A 99 -12.84 54.88 3.48
CA PRO A 99 -13.78 54.51 4.51
C PRO A 99 -14.82 55.62 4.80
N LYS A 100 -16.09 55.23 4.97
CA LYS A 100 -17.09 56.04 5.67
C LYS A 100 -16.72 56.11 7.16
N PRO A 101 -16.94 57.25 7.84
CA PRO A 101 -16.46 57.45 9.20
C PRO A 101 -17.36 56.70 10.19
N TYR A 102 -16.81 55.72 10.91
CA TYR A 102 -17.42 55.24 12.15
C TYR A 102 -16.35 54.90 13.20
N LYS A 103 -16.78 55.06 14.45
CA LYS A 103 -16.02 55.48 15.62
C LYS A 103 -15.07 54.40 16.17
N LYS A 104 -13.94 54.89 16.72
CA LYS A 104 -12.95 54.16 17.53
C LYS A 104 -13.59 53.54 18.76
N GLU A 105 -13.20 52.30 19.10
CA GLU A 105 -12.87 51.94 20.48
C GLU A 105 -11.62 51.06 20.49
N HIS A 106 -10.70 51.45 21.37
CA HIS A 106 -9.42 50.81 21.63
C HIS A 106 -9.62 49.57 22.49
N GLN A 107 -8.93 48.46 22.19
CA GLN A 107 -8.40 47.62 23.27
C GLN A 107 -7.08 46.96 22.89
N THR A 108 -6.08 47.32 23.68
CA THR A 108 -4.70 46.84 23.73
C THR A 108 -4.60 45.50 24.45
N SER A 109 -3.41 44.88 24.33
CA SER A 109 -2.88 43.73 25.10
C SER A 109 -3.19 42.35 24.53
N SER A 110 -2.28 41.38 24.50
CA SER A 110 -0.86 41.32 24.86
C SER A 110 -0.33 39.99 24.30
N LYS A 111 0.96 39.99 23.96
CA LYS A 111 1.77 38.83 23.54
C LYS A 111 1.50 37.55 24.36
N GLN A 112 1.30 36.42 23.70
CA GLN A 112 1.80 35.11 24.13
C GLN A 112 2.14 34.24 22.92
N THR A 113 3.43 34.00 22.71
CA THR A 113 3.93 32.77 22.06
C THR A 113 4.09 31.71 23.14
N PRO A 114 3.66 30.46 22.88
CA PRO A 114 4.65 29.37 22.87
C PRO A 114 4.37 28.38 21.71
N ARG A 115 5.35 28.16 20.83
CA ARG A 115 6.39 27.12 20.94
C ARG A 115 5.84 25.72 20.63
N THR A 116 6.14 25.31 19.41
CA THR A 116 6.52 23.95 19.00
C THR A 116 6.65 22.96 20.16
N GLN A 117 5.76 21.97 20.18
CA GLN A 117 6.02 20.71 20.88
C GLN A 117 6.40 19.66 19.84
N PRO A 118 7.61 19.10 19.95
CA PRO A 118 8.04 17.92 19.21
C PRO A 118 7.40 16.70 19.86
N ARG A 119 6.81 15.81 19.07
CA ARG A 119 6.46 14.48 19.54
C ARG A 119 7.06 13.45 18.62
N ASP A 120 7.95 12.70 19.26
CA ASP A 120 8.35 11.34 19.02
C ASP A 120 9.26 11.14 17.80
N GLU A 121 10.55 11.15 18.11
CA GLU A 121 11.62 10.49 17.35
C GLU A 121 11.31 9.00 17.23
N ASP A 122 10.40 8.63 16.33
CA ASP A 122 10.41 7.29 15.77
C ASP A 122 11.39 7.28 14.60
N PHE A 123 12.48 6.52 14.78
CA PHE A 123 13.54 6.23 13.80
C PHE A 123 13.01 5.43 12.59
N GLU A 124 11.86 5.81 12.01
CA GLU A 124 11.49 5.39 10.67
C GLU A 124 12.41 6.13 9.71
N GLY A 125 13.32 5.41 9.03
CA GLY A 125 14.34 5.99 8.16
C GLY A 125 13.79 6.96 7.10
N ALA A 126 14.64 7.53 6.25
CA ALA A 126 14.13 8.42 5.21
C ALA A 126 13.21 7.67 4.22
N PRO A 127 12.06 8.25 3.83
CA PRO A 127 11.23 7.71 2.76
C PRO A 127 12.03 7.67 1.45
N TRP A 128 11.71 6.74 0.54
CA TRP A 128 12.50 6.49 -0.66
C TRP A 128 11.65 6.53 -1.93
N ASN A 129 12.19 7.09 -3.01
CA ASN A 129 11.49 7.14 -4.30
C ASN A 129 11.71 5.82 -5.07
N CYS A 130 10.65 5.27 -5.68
CA CYS A 130 10.79 4.13 -6.57
C CYS A 130 11.49 4.51 -7.88
N ASP A 131 12.53 3.77 -8.26
CA ASP A 131 13.26 4.01 -9.52
C ASP A 131 12.41 3.73 -10.78
N SER A 132 11.34 2.93 -10.64
CA SER A 132 10.49 2.55 -11.77
C SER A 132 9.30 3.49 -12.00
N CYS A 133 8.68 4.00 -10.93
CA CYS A 133 7.45 4.80 -11.02
C CYS A 133 7.47 6.10 -10.20
N THR A 134 8.62 6.46 -9.62
CA THR A 134 8.87 7.67 -8.82
C THR A 134 7.99 7.85 -7.58
N PHE A 135 7.21 6.84 -7.21
CA PHE A 135 6.38 6.87 -6.01
C PHE A 135 7.23 6.94 -4.74
N LEU A 136 6.84 7.80 -3.79
CA LEU A 136 7.50 7.96 -2.50
C LEU A 136 7.01 6.90 -1.52
N ASN A 137 7.84 5.89 -1.29
CA ASN A 137 7.52 4.73 -0.46
C ASN A 137 7.89 4.93 1.00
N HIS A 138 7.14 4.23 1.86
CA HIS A 138 7.42 4.16 3.28
C HIS A 138 8.79 3.50 3.55
N PRO A 139 9.57 3.99 4.53
CA PRO A 139 10.92 3.49 4.85
C PRO A 139 10.98 1.98 5.13
N ALA A 140 9.91 1.42 5.69
CA ALA A 140 9.78 0.01 6.04
C ALA A 140 9.53 -0.94 4.85
N LEU A 141 9.24 -0.40 3.65
CA LEU A 141 8.92 -1.21 2.48
C LEU A 141 10.18 -1.59 1.69
N ASN A 142 10.27 -2.86 1.31
CA ASN A 142 11.33 -3.42 0.45
C ASN A 142 10.92 -3.50 -1.04
N ARG A 143 9.69 -3.10 -1.36
CA ARG A 143 9.12 -3.04 -2.71
C ARG A 143 8.25 -1.79 -2.82
N CYS A 144 8.09 -1.29 -4.03
CA CYS A 144 7.20 -0.18 -4.29
C CYS A 144 5.74 -0.59 -4.04
N GLU A 145 4.99 0.21 -3.28
CA GLU A 145 3.56 -0.03 -3.04
C GLU A 145 2.73 0.08 -4.33
N GLN A 146 3.10 1.02 -5.22
CA GLN A 146 2.35 1.27 -6.46
C GLN A 146 2.62 0.27 -7.59
N CYS A 147 3.87 -0.21 -7.75
CA CYS A 147 4.27 -1.03 -8.91
C CYS A 147 5.02 -2.31 -8.55
N GLU A 148 5.12 -2.64 -7.26
CA GLU A 148 5.74 -3.85 -6.70
C GLU A 148 7.23 -4.08 -7.03
N MET A 149 7.88 -3.12 -7.70
CA MET A 149 9.29 -3.21 -8.05
C MET A 149 10.17 -3.18 -6.79
N PRO A 150 11.20 -4.03 -6.69
CA PRO A 150 12.06 -4.10 -5.51
C PRO A 150 12.83 -2.81 -5.29
N ARG A 151 13.08 -2.50 -4.00
CA ARG A 151 13.99 -1.43 -3.60
C ARG A 151 15.41 -1.89 -3.88
N TYR A 152 16.05 -1.31 -4.88
CA TYR A 152 17.48 -1.48 -5.10
C TYR A 152 18.21 -0.51 -4.17
N THR A 153 18.89 -1.06 -3.15
CA THR A 153 19.75 -0.29 -2.22
C THR A 153 21.19 -0.26 -2.71
#